data_AF-A0A2H0ZZT9-F1
#
_entry.id   AF-A0A2H0ZZT9-F1
#
_cell.length_a   1.000
_cell.length_b   1.000
_cell.length_c   1.000
_cell.angle_alpha   90.00
_cell.angle_beta   90.00
_cell.angle_gamma   90.00
#
_symmetry.space_group_name_H-M   'P 1'
#
loop_
_entity.id
_entity.type
_entity.pdbx_description
1 polymer ?
#
loop_
_entity_poly.entity_id
_entity_poly.type
_entity_poly.pdbx_seq_one_letter_code
_entity_poly.pdbx_strand_id
1 'polypeptide(L)'
;MSVNIVQVENGRPRLEPGEIIKYKSHSSRQQLTIRSKSKDASIKINIEVSEGHVYVTNQRLLYVTASDASRGDIESFSIVFKQLPLLNFSHSLKSGWFGANYWEFMILSPEEGICDGFPKEQYYVGSITFKDGGMYDFGGILNVALNDAVNNPQVDDELPRYSEL
;
A
#
# COMPACT_ATOMS: atom_id res chain seq x y z
N MET A 1 9.59 0.59 0.73
CA MET A 1 8.36 1.44 0.71
C MET A 1 8.69 2.69 -0.05
N SER A 2 7.98 3.04 -1.11
CA SER A 2 8.42 4.13 -2.00
C SER A 2 7.26 5.04 -2.41
N VAL A 3 7.54 6.33 -2.58
CA VAL A 3 6.61 7.30 -3.18
C VAL A 3 7.10 7.75 -4.56
N ASN A 4 6.18 7.95 -5.50
CA ASN A 4 6.43 8.44 -6.87
C ASN A 4 7.43 7.62 -7.71
N ILE A 5 7.69 6.37 -7.32
CA ILE A 5 8.52 5.43 -8.10
C ILE A 5 7.66 4.56 -9.03
N VAL A 6 6.40 4.32 -8.67
CA VAL A 6 5.50 3.49 -9.48
C VAL A 6 5.09 4.26 -10.72
N GLN A 7 5.41 3.72 -11.89
CA GLN A 7 4.93 4.26 -13.16
C GLN A 7 3.41 4.07 -13.26
N VAL A 8 2.71 5.13 -13.62
CA VAL A 8 1.25 5.14 -13.78
C VAL A 8 0.92 5.33 -15.25
N GLU A 9 0.15 4.39 -15.81
CA GLU A 9 -0.33 4.44 -17.19
C GLU A 9 -1.86 4.44 -17.19
N ASN A 10 -2.46 5.48 -17.77
CA ASN A 10 -3.93 5.65 -17.84
C ASN A 10 -4.64 5.49 -16.47
N GLY A 11 -4.05 6.05 -15.40
CA GLY A 11 -4.59 5.98 -14.04
C GLY A 11 -4.48 4.61 -13.35
N ARG A 12 -3.65 3.72 -13.89
CA ARG A 12 -3.38 2.39 -13.33
C ARG A 12 -1.88 2.21 -13.10
N PRO A 13 -1.47 1.46 -12.06
CA PRO A 13 -0.06 1.17 -11.86
C PRO A 13 0.44 0.23 -12.97
N ARG A 14 1.63 0.51 -13.49
CA ARG A 14 2.37 -0.43 -14.33
C ARG A 14 2.82 -1.61 -13.49
N LEU A 15 2.51 -2.82 -13.95
CA LEU A 15 2.85 -4.07 -13.28
C LEU A 15 4.25 -4.54 -13.67
N GLU A 16 4.98 -5.09 -12.69
CA GLU A 16 6.26 -5.76 -12.92
C GLU A 16 6.06 -7.16 -13.54
N PRO A 17 7.09 -7.78 -14.13
CA PRO A 17 7.00 -9.15 -14.64
C PRO A 17 6.49 -10.14 -13.57
N GLY A 18 5.48 -10.95 -13.93
CA GLY A 18 4.84 -11.89 -13.01
C GLY A 18 3.99 -11.24 -11.90
N GLU A 19 3.78 -9.93 -11.94
CA GLU A 19 2.91 -9.23 -11.00
C GLU A 19 1.44 -9.32 -11.45
N ILE A 20 0.57 -9.80 -10.57
CA ILE A 20 -0.85 -10.02 -10.84
C ILE A 20 -1.67 -9.26 -9.79
N ILE A 21 -2.63 -8.46 -10.26
CA ILE A 21 -3.58 -7.77 -9.38
C ILE A 21 -4.54 -8.78 -8.76
N LYS A 22 -4.53 -8.86 -7.42
CA LYS A 22 -5.43 -9.69 -6.61
C LYS A 22 -6.61 -8.87 -6.07
N TYR A 23 -6.42 -7.57 -5.87
CA TYR A 23 -7.47 -6.63 -5.45
C TYR A 23 -7.29 -5.26 -6.08
N LYS A 24 -8.42 -4.61 -6.36
CA LYS A 24 -8.52 -3.19 -6.71
C LYS A 24 -9.76 -2.61 -6.02
N SER A 25 -9.64 -1.43 -5.43
CA SER A 25 -10.81 -0.71 -4.92
C SER A 25 -11.83 -0.34 -6.01
N HIS A 26 -13.11 -0.42 -5.68
CA HIS A 26 -14.21 -0.16 -6.62
C HIS A 26 -14.34 1.31 -7.05
N SER A 27 -14.02 2.25 -6.16
CA SER A 27 -14.01 3.70 -6.40
C SER A 27 -12.64 4.29 -6.10
N SER A 28 -12.43 5.57 -6.43
CA SER A 28 -11.24 6.35 -6.05
C SER A 28 -11.36 6.98 -4.65
N ARG A 29 -12.39 6.65 -3.87
CA ARG A 29 -12.64 7.31 -2.57
C ARG A 29 -11.82 6.69 -1.42
N GLN A 30 -10.56 6.38 -1.69
CA GLN A 30 -9.59 6.02 -0.65
C GLN A 30 -8.65 7.19 -0.39
N GLN A 31 -8.62 7.64 0.86
CA GLN A 31 -7.70 8.70 1.30
C GLN A 31 -6.45 8.06 1.87
N LEU A 32 -5.27 8.53 1.46
CA LEU A 32 -3.98 8.12 2.03
C LEU A 32 -3.43 9.23 2.91
N THR A 33 -2.89 8.86 4.07
CA THR A 33 -2.05 9.74 4.89
C THR A 33 -0.77 9.01 5.28
N ILE A 34 0.36 9.71 5.34
CA ILE A 34 1.64 9.18 5.84
C ILE A 34 2.35 10.27 6.63
N ARG A 35 2.70 9.99 7.88
CA ARG A 35 3.28 10.97 8.81
C ARG A 35 4.51 10.42 9.53
N SER A 36 5.52 11.26 9.72
CA SER A 36 6.63 10.95 10.62
C SER A 36 6.11 10.79 12.06
N LYS A 37 6.50 9.69 12.73
CA LYS A 37 6.16 9.43 14.13
C LYS A 37 7.09 10.17 15.10
N SER A 38 8.34 10.43 14.69
CA SER A 38 9.34 11.08 15.56
C SER A 38 9.10 12.58 15.66
N LYS A 39 9.04 13.08 16.90
CA LYS A 39 8.89 14.53 17.17
C LYS A 39 10.16 15.33 16.86
N ASP A 40 11.31 14.67 16.95
CA ASP A 40 12.65 15.27 16.84
C ASP A 40 13.29 15.00 15.47
N ALA A 41 12.53 14.48 14.50
CA ALA A 41 13.00 14.30 13.15
C ALA A 41 13.38 15.67 12.53
N SER A 42 14.58 15.74 11.96
CA SER A 42 15.08 16.92 11.24
C SER A 42 14.22 17.29 10.02
N ILE A 43 13.64 16.28 9.37
CA ILE A 43 12.68 16.41 8.28
C ILE A 43 11.41 15.65 8.68
N LYS A 44 10.29 16.37 8.72
CA LYS A 44 8.97 15.80 9.02
C LYS A 44 8.20 15.57 7.73
N ILE A 45 7.79 14.33 7.52
CA ILE A 45 6.89 13.96 6.43
C ILE A 45 5.45 14.10 6.93
N ASN A 46 4.63 14.78 6.12
CA ASN A 46 3.18 14.79 6.23
C ASN A 46 2.62 14.75 4.81
N ILE A 47 2.32 13.55 4.33
CA ILE A 47 1.72 13.30 3.03
C ILE A 47 0.22 13.11 3.24
N GLU A 48 -0.57 13.83 2.47
CA GLU A 48 -2.02 13.69 2.42
C GLU A 48 -2.49 13.62 0.97
N VAL A 49 -3.24 12.56 0.66
CA VAL A 49 -3.91 12.39 -0.64
C VAL A 49 -5.38 12.14 -0.38
N SER A 50 -6.25 13.00 -0.90
CA SER A 50 -7.68 12.94 -0.55
C SER A 50 -8.43 11.79 -1.20
N GLU A 51 -8.00 11.40 -2.42
CA GLU A 51 -8.67 10.45 -3.31
C GLU A 51 -7.66 9.72 -4.20
N GLY A 52 -7.86 8.41 -4.35
CA GLY A 52 -7.01 7.51 -5.12
C GLY A 52 -7.52 6.08 -5.03
N HIS A 53 -6.91 5.21 -5.82
CA HIS A 53 -7.20 3.79 -5.83
C HIS A 53 -6.12 3.01 -5.08
N VAL A 54 -6.54 2.01 -4.32
CA VAL A 54 -5.64 1.03 -3.71
C VAL A 54 -5.71 -0.28 -4.49
N TYR A 55 -4.54 -0.89 -4.69
CA TYR A 55 -4.37 -2.19 -5.34
C TYR A 55 -3.53 -3.09 -4.46
N VAL A 56 -3.84 -4.39 -4.46
CA VAL A 56 -2.99 -5.43 -3.88
C VAL A 56 -2.64 -6.38 -5.02
N THR A 57 -1.35 -6.65 -5.17
CA THR A 57 -0.84 -7.66 -6.09
C THR A 57 -0.23 -8.83 -5.31
N ASN A 58 0.24 -9.85 -6.01
CA ASN A 58 1.06 -10.90 -5.39
C ASN A 58 2.45 -10.40 -4.93
N GLN A 59 2.87 -9.18 -5.29
CA GLN A 59 4.22 -8.68 -4.97
C GLN A 59 4.23 -7.43 -4.07
N ARG A 60 3.17 -6.60 -4.12
CA ARG A 60 3.14 -5.31 -3.43
C ARG A 60 1.74 -4.76 -3.18
N LEU A 61 1.67 -3.86 -2.21
CA LEU A 61 0.57 -2.91 -2.05
C LEU A 61 0.89 -1.67 -2.88
N LEU A 62 -0.11 -1.15 -3.59
CA LEU A 62 0.00 0.05 -4.40
C LEU A 62 -1.14 1.00 -4.09
N TYR A 63 -0.84 2.29 -4.10
CA TYR A 63 -1.83 3.35 -4.08
C TYR A 63 -1.50 4.31 -5.23
N VAL A 64 -2.51 4.66 -6.02
CA VAL A 64 -2.40 5.59 -7.16
C VAL A 64 -3.39 6.72 -6.95
N THR A 65 -2.88 7.95 -6.90
CA THR A 65 -3.69 9.17 -6.76
C THR A 65 -4.60 9.32 -7.97
N ALA A 66 -5.85 9.76 -7.75
CA ALA A 66 -6.80 9.95 -8.84
C ALA A 66 -6.37 11.10 -9.77
N SER A 67 -6.42 10.88 -11.09
CA SER A 67 -5.91 11.81 -12.11
C SER A 67 -6.73 13.10 -12.29
N ASP A 68 -7.94 13.15 -11.73
CA ASP A 68 -8.82 14.32 -11.68
C ASP A 68 -8.60 15.18 -10.40
N ALA A 69 -7.69 14.77 -9.52
CA ALA A 69 -7.49 15.40 -8.23
C ALA A 69 -6.29 16.35 -8.22
N SER A 70 -6.58 17.65 -8.13
CA SER A 70 -5.68 18.69 -7.66
C SER A 70 -5.24 18.52 -6.18
N ARG A 71 -5.13 17.29 -5.65
CA ARG A 71 -5.28 17.01 -4.19
C ARG A 71 -4.42 15.87 -3.61
N GLY A 72 -3.17 15.75 -4.01
CA GLY A 72 -2.25 14.83 -3.36
C GLY A 72 -0.80 15.30 -3.40
N ASP A 73 -0.07 15.11 -2.30
CA ASP A 73 1.36 15.42 -2.24
C ASP A 73 2.22 14.47 -3.09
N ILE A 74 1.63 13.36 -3.54
CA ILE A 74 2.28 12.29 -4.31
C ILE A 74 1.32 11.74 -5.39
N GLU A 75 1.89 11.18 -6.46
CA GLU A 75 1.18 10.48 -7.53
C GLU A 75 0.95 9.01 -7.20
N SER A 76 1.93 8.38 -6.52
CA SER A 76 1.87 6.97 -6.19
C SER A 76 2.60 6.63 -4.90
N PHE A 77 2.15 5.57 -4.24
CA PHE A 77 2.78 4.98 -3.06
C PHE A 77 2.80 3.46 -3.20
N SER A 78 3.87 2.82 -2.70
CA SER A 78 3.98 1.36 -2.73
C SER A 78 4.71 0.77 -1.54
N ILE A 79 4.34 -0.47 -1.20
CA ILE A 79 5.03 -1.31 -0.23
C ILE A 79 5.31 -2.66 -0.90
N VAL A 80 6.58 -2.96 -1.14
CA VAL A 80 7.01 -4.25 -1.72
C VAL A 80 7.08 -5.29 -0.61
N PHE A 81 6.35 -6.39 -0.75
CA PHE A 81 6.17 -7.36 0.34
C PHE A 81 7.47 -8.05 0.74
N LYS A 82 8.35 -8.34 -0.23
CA LYS A 82 9.67 -8.93 0.03
C LYS A 82 10.57 -8.07 0.92
N GLN A 83 10.33 -6.75 1.00
CA GLN A 83 11.11 -5.83 1.82
C GLN A 83 10.61 -5.78 3.28
N LEU A 84 9.38 -6.22 3.55
CA LEU A 84 8.73 -6.03 4.85
C LEU A 84 9.52 -6.54 6.07
N PRO A 85 10.24 -7.68 6.00
CA PRO A 85 11.06 -8.13 7.12
C PRO A 85 12.14 -7.12 7.56
N LEU A 86 12.58 -6.24 6.64
CA LEU A 86 13.59 -5.21 6.91
C LEU A 86 12.98 -3.90 7.44
N LEU A 87 11.65 -3.76 7.39
CA LEU A 87 10.94 -2.50 7.61
C LEU A 87 10.26 -2.40 8.98
N ASN A 88 10.45 -3.39 9.85
CA ASN A 88 9.74 -3.53 11.13
C ASN A 88 8.22 -3.28 10.97
N PHE A 89 7.66 -3.84 9.90
CA PHE A 89 6.32 -3.54 9.42
C PHE A 89 5.24 -4.07 10.36
N SER A 90 4.26 -3.23 10.64
CA SER A 90 3.03 -3.64 11.34
C SER A 90 1.83 -2.95 10.72
N HIS A 91 0.66 -3.57 10.80
CA HIS A 91 -0.58 -3.00 10.31
C HIS A 91 -1.80 -3.52 11.08
N SER A 92 -2.91 -2.80 10.98
CA SER A 92 -4.19 -3.24 11.55
C SER A 92 -5.38 -2.63 10.80
N LEU A 93 -6.48 -3.36 10.78
CA LEU A 93 -7.77 -2.82 10.36
C LEU A 93 -8.39 -2.06 11.54
N LYS A 94 -8.81 -0.83 11.31
CA LYS A 94 -9.43 0.03 12.32
C LYS A 94 -10.83 0.41 11.87
N SER A 95 -11.81 0.14 12.74
CA SER A 95 -13.17 0.65 12.57
C SER A 95 -13.37 1.91 13.39
N GLY A 96 -13.87 2.99 12.77
CA GLY A 96 -14.30 4.17 13.51
C GLY A 96 -15.60 3.88 14.26
N TRP A 97 -15.75 4.38 15.48
CA TRP A 97 -17.07 4.46 16.14
C TRP A 97 -18.04 5.35 15.35
N PHE A 98 -17.49 6.40 14.73
CA PHE A 98 -18.13 7.23 13.72
C PHE A 98 -17.13 7.45 12.56
N GLY A 99 -17.62 7.47 11.33
CA GLY A 99 -16.80 7.70 10.13
C GLY A 99 -16.35 6.41 9.42
N ALA A 100 -15.52 6.59 8.40
CA ALA A 100 -15.05 5.50 7.55
C ALA A 100 -14.02 4.61 8.27
N ASN A 101 -14.03 3.33 7.95
CA ASN A 101 -12.99 2.40 8.40
C ASN A 101 -11.69 2.69 7.65
N TYR A 102 -10.56 2.41 8.30
CA TYR A 102 -9.24 2.62 7.73
C TYR A 102 -8.29 1.49 8.05
N TRP A 103 -7.40 1.19 7.11
CA TRP A 103 -6.26 0.34 7.34
C TRP A 103 -5.08 1.21 7.76
N GLU A 104 -4.49 0.93 8.91
CA GLU A 104 -3.32 1.63 9.45
C GLU A 104 -2.09 0.76 9.32
N PHE A 105 -0.96 1.37 8.96
CA PHE A 105 0.34 0.72 8.91
C PHE A 105 1.42 1.57 9.57
N MET A 106 2.47 0.91 10.05
CA MET A 106 3.67 1.54 10.56
C MET A 106 4.91 0.86 9.96
N ILE A 107 5.86 1.67 9.50
CA ILE A 107 7.11 1.23 8.86
C ILE A 107 8.28 2.02 9.44
N LEU A 108 9.39 1.33 9.71
CA LEU A 108 10.71 1.93 9.89
C LEU A 108 11.40 2.02 8.52
N SER A 109 11.77 3.22 8.10
CA SER A 109 12.71 3.40 6.98
C SER A 109 14.11 3.06 7.47
N PRO A 110 14.78 2.05 6.90
CA PRO A 110 16.05 1.58 7.44
C PRO A 110 17.23 2.32 6.78
N GLU A 111 18.45 2.10 7.26
CA GLU A 111 19.65 2.85 6.84
C GLU A 111 20.04 2.54 5.37
N GLU A 112 19.75 1.33 4.90
CA GLU A 112 20.15 0.83 3.58
C GLU A 112 19.47 1.57 2.41
N GLY A 113 18.47 2.43 2.71
CA GLY A 113 17.87 3.32 1.72
C GLY A 113 16.86 2.64 0.78
N ILE A 114 16.26 1.52 1.21
CA ILE A 114 15.22 0.80 0.44
C ILE A 114 13.83 1.48 0.47
N CYS A 115 13.74 2.67 1.06
CA CYS A 115 12.52 3.46 1.17
C CYS A 115 12.62 4.78 0.40
N ASP A 116 12.38 4.75 -0.90
CA ASP A 116 12.55 5.92 -1.76
C ASP A 116 11.53 7.04 -1.43
N GLY A 117 12.05 8.26 -1.34
CA GLY A 117 11.25 9.44 -1.00
C GLY A 117 10.97 9.60 0.51
N PHE A 118 11.56 8.75 1.36
CA PHE A 118 11.49 8.88 2.81
C PHE A 118 12.88 9.07 3.43
N PRO A 119 13.03 9.97 4.41
CA PRO A 119 14.21 10.00 5.27
C PRO A 119 14.50 8.62 5.90
N LYS A 120 15.79 8.33 6.10
CA LYS A 120 16.27 7.10 6.75
C LYS A 120 16.09 7.16 8.25
N GLU A 121 16.09 5.98 8.88
CA GLU A 121 16.07 5.78 10.34
C GLU A 121 14.88 6.45 11.04
N GLN A 122 13.73 6.51 10.36
CA GLN A 122 12.51 7.12 10.89
C GLN A 122 11.33 6.18 10.80
N TYR A 123 10.49 6.25 11.83
CA TYR A 123 9.18 5.60 11.82
C TYR A 123 8.15 6.50 11.13
N TYR A 124 7.37 5.88 10.26
CA TYR A 124 6.21 6.47 9.61
C TYR A 124 4.96 5.71 10.01
N VAL A 125 3.88 6.44 10.27
CA VAL A 125 2.54 5.89 10.44
C VAL A 125 1.73 6.37 9.25
N GLY A 126 1.08 5.45 8.56
CA GLY A 126 0.17 5.78 7.47
C GLY A 126 -1.17 5.11 7.62
N SER A 127 -2.15 5.63 6.90
CA SER A 127 -3.48 5.06 6.84
C SER A 127 -4.09 5.18 5.45
N ILE A 128 -4.92 4.19 5.10
CA ILE A 128 -5.80 4.23 3.94
C ILE A 128 -7.24 4.15 4.44
N THR A 129 -7.97 5.26 4.29
CA THR A 129 -9.37 5.39 4.73
C THR A 129 -10.32 5.07 3.58
N PHE A 130 -11.26 4.15 3.80
CA PHE A 130 -12.19 3.63 2.79
C PHE A 130 -13.55 4.31 2.90
N LYS A 131 -13.75 5.43 2.18
CA LYS A 131 -14.96 6.26 2.32
C LYS A 131 -16.25 5.63 1.76
N ASP A 132 -16.13 4.61 0.91
CA ASP A 132 -17.24 3.85 0.32
C ASP A 132 -17.31 2.39 0.82
N GLY A 133 -16.55 2.04 1.86
CA GLY A 133 -16.43 0.64 2.32
C GLY A 133 -15.39 -0.18 1.54
N GLY A 134 -15.42 -1.51 1.71
CA GLY A 134 -14.46 -2.45 1.10
C GLY A 134 -13.16 -2.68 1.89
N MET A 135 -12.99 -2.06 3.06
CA MET A 135 -11.79 -2.22 3.89
C MET A 135 -11.56 -3.68 4.34
N TYR A 136 -12.62 -4.41 4.67
CA TYR A 136 -12.49 -5.80 5.12
C TYR A 136 -12.08 -6.74 3.99
N ASP A 137 -12.65 -6.57 2.79
CA ASP A 137 -12.26 -7.35 1.60
C ASP A 137 -10.81 -7.06 1.21
N PHE A 138 -10.43 -5.78 1.22
CA PHE A 138 -9.04 -5.36 1.07
C PHE A 138 -8.13 -6.04 2.09
N GLY A 139 -8.49 -6.01 3.37
CA GLY A 139 -7.70 -6.60 4.45
C GLY A 139 -7.56 -8.11 4.32
N GLY A 140 -8.63 -8.81 3.92
CA GLY A 140 -8.60 -10.24 3.66
C GLY A 140 -7.61 -10.60 2.55
N ILE A 141 -7.69 -9.91 1.41
CA ILE A 141 -6.79 -10.17 0.27
C ILE A 141 -5.36 -9.75 0.58
N LEU A 142 -5.15 -8.62 1.27
CA LEU A 142 -3.84 -8.19 1.72
C LEU A 142 -3.19 -9.23 2.64
N ASN A 143 -3.92 -9.76 3.62
CA ASN A 143 -3.37 -10.75 4.55
C ASN A 143 -2.92 -12.03 3.84
N VAL A 144 -3.69 -12.50 2.85
CA VAL A 144 -3.31 -13.65 2.02
C VAL A 144 -2.04 -13.32 1.24
N ALA A 145 -2.00 -12.18 0.54
CA ALA A 145 -0.83 -11.80 -0.27
C ALA A 145 0.44 -11.59 0.58
N LEU A 146 0.32 -11.01 1.78
CA LEU A 146 1.41 -10.88 2.74
C LEU A 146 1.90 -12.24 3.23
N ASN A 147 0.98 -13.12 3.60
CA ASN A 147 1.31 -14.47 4.03
C ASN A 147 2.04 -15.24 2.92
N ASP A 148 1.57 -15.16 1.68
CA ASP A 148 2.16 -15.88 0.56
C ASP A 148 3.55 -15.33 0.21
N ALA A 149 3.73 -14.01 0.24
CA ALA A 149 5.02 -13.40 0.01
C ALA A 149 6.09 -13.79 1.06
N VAL A 150 5.68 -14.07 2.29
CA VAL A 150 6.60 -14.44 3.39
C VAL A 150 6.80 -15.96 3.49
N ASN A 151 5.72 -16.74 3.39
CA ASN A 151 5.73 -18.17 3.69
C ASN A 151 5.72 -19.05 2.43
N ASN A 152 5.23 -18.54 1.29
CA ASN A 152 5.05 -19.30 0.05
C ASN A 152 5.73 -18.64 -1.17
N PRO A 153 7.00 -18.17 -1.09
CA PRO A 153 7.61 -17.38 -2.16
C PRO A 153 7.84 -18.15 -3.48
N GLN A 154 7.67 -19.46 -3.46
CA GLN A 154 7.86 -20.37 -4.61
C GLN A 154 6.52 -20.84 -5.22
N VAL A 155 5.38 -20.43 -4.67
CA VAL A 155 4.09 -20.81 -5.25
C VAL A 155 3.90 -20.02 -6.53
N ASP A 156 3.99 -20.74 -7.64
CA ASP A 156 3.66 -20.23 -8.96
C ASP A 156 2.14 -20.01 -9.05
N ASP A 157 1.73 -18.76 -9.22
CA ASP A 157 0.33 -18.36 -9.40
C ASP A 157 -0.23 -18.83 -10.76
N GLU A 158 0.60 -19.43 -11.64
CA GLU A 158 0.20 -20.01 -12.94
C GLU A 158 -0.38 -21.43 -12.86
N LEU A 159 -0.86 -21.89 -11.70
CA LEU A 159 -1.56 -23.17 -11.66
C LEU A 159 -2.86 -23.07 -12.48
N PRO A 160 -3.04 -23.90 -13.53
CA PRO A 160 -4.23 -23.86 -14.35
C PRO A 160 -5.46 -24.12 -13.48
N ARG A 161 -6.45 -23.22 -13.56
CA ARG A 161 -7.77 -23.49 -12.99
C ARG A 161 -8.24 -24.82 -13.56
N TYR A 162 -8.49 -25.79 -12.69
CA TYR A 162 -9.09 -27.05 -13.11
C TYR A 162 -10.37 -26.73 -13.91
N SER A 163 -10.34 -27.00 -15.21
CA SER A 163 -11.54 -27.09 -16.03
C SER A 163 -12.37 -28.19 -15.39
N GLU A 164 -13.54 -27.84 -14.85
CA GLU A 164 -14.49 -28.86 -14.41
C GLU A 164 -14.79 -29.77 -15.62
N LEU A 165 -14.57 -31.08 -15.42
CA LEU A 165 -14.88 -32.16 -16.36
C LEU A 165 -16.38 -32.40 -16.39
#